data_AF-V7B9X2-F1
#
_entry.id   AF-V7B9X2-F1
#
_cell.length_a   1.000
_cell.length_b   1.000
_cell.length_c   1.000
_cell.angle_alpha   90.00
_cell.angle_beta   90.00
_cell.angle_gamma   90.00
#
_symmetry.space_group_name_H-M   'P 1'
#
loop_
_entity.id
_entity.type
_entity.pdbx_description
1 polymer ?
#
loop_
_entity_poly.entity_id
_entity_poly.type
_entity_poly.pdbx_seq_one_letter_code
_entity_poly.pdbx_strand_id
1 'polypeptide(L)'
;MAFQLETEPGSSPRSISTTNKKSYDEMSISELVSVLRVAFQMKDFDEVEEELVNREAKLRAEIGPLKEKIELERLNSIEAEERLKIREEQCEKGKRAQENYEQLLKEVKKSVLVENITIEELRTKNVALEREICELKEFKKSILDEGKFVAELRAKIRLLEEKVGDKSALDSLNMKNIELEEAVKKNLTVIEGFRTENDKLTDEKHELKTLFESLERRYSELRVSDVKNEDTHYSVDVGTAQSPNKGNKDEAVGALGVKFKLEKEIIDLGGDDDDRCTSQGLHGEKVNSQIIAENEHLKRVEMMKRKRASDIQTSTSTSISSADLFEIDNRPAKR
;
A
#
# COMPACT_ATOMS: atom_id res chain seq x y z
N MET A 1 121.26 15.50 -46.15
CA MET A 1 121.05 16.61 -47.11
C MET A 1 120.69 17.81 -46.26
N ALA A 2 121.61 18.74 -45.92
CA ALA A 2 122.06 19.89 -46.73
C ALA A 2 120.83 20.65 -47.30
N PHE A 3 120.58 21.92 -46.96
CA PHE A 3 121.38 23.12 -47.24
C PHE A 3 121.26 24.12 -46.06
N GLN A 4 122.37 24.56 -45.45
CA GLN A 4 123.18 25.75 -45.74
C GLN A 4 122.48 27.11 -45.58
N LEU A 5 123.05 27.87 -44.64
CA LEU A 5 122.92 29.29 -44.36
C LEU A 5 123.47 30.14 -45.50
N GLU A 6 122.85 31.30 -45.76
CA GLU A 6 123.58 32.50 -46.16
C GLU A 6 123.08 33.72 -45.38
N THR A 7 124.05 34.59 -45.14
CA THR A 7 124.17 35.68 -44.17
C THR A 7 123.62 37.02 -44.64
N GLU A 8 123.03 37.76 -43.69
CA GLU A 8 123.13 39.20 -43.35
C GLU A 8 123.34 40.28 -44.45
N PRO A 9 122.85 41.54 -44.27
CA PRO A 9 122.97 42.29 -43.01
C PRO A 9 121.85 43.29 -42.65
N GLY A 10 121.85 43.71 -41.38
CA GLY A 10 121.60 45.10 -41.02
C GLY A 10 120.16 45.61 -41.10
N SER A 11 119.46 45.54 -39.98
CA SER A 11 118.61 46.67 -39.58
C SER A 11 118.65 46.83 -38.06
N SER A 12 119.00 48.03 -37.66
CA SER A 12 119.12 48.51 -36.27
C SER A 12 117.95 48.12 -35.36
N PRO A 13 118.17 48.06 -34.04
CA PRO A 13 117.10 47.94 -33.07
C PRO A 13 116.16 49.13 -33.28
N ARG A 14 114.94 48.86 -33.76
CA ARG A 14 113.91 49.90 -33.88
C ARG A 14 113.64 50.39 -32.47
N SER A 15 114.17 51.58 -32.24
CA SER A 15 114.08 52.33 -31.02
C SER A 15 112.62 52.42 -30.58
N ILE A 16 112.44 52.13 -29.30
CA ILE A 16 111.23 52.33 -28.53
C ILE A 16 110.79 53.78 -28.74
N SER A 17 109.69 54.00 -29.45
CA SER A 17 108.91 55.23 -29.32
C SER A 17 107.57 55.04 -30.00
N THR A 18 106.64 54.44 -29.27
CA THR A 18 105.23 54.86 -29.34
C THR A 18 104.85 55.20 -27.91
N THR A 19 104.94 56.49 -27.61
CA THR A 19 104.35 57.16 -26.47
C THR A 19 102.83 56.99 -26.49
N ASN A 20 102.35 55.80 -26.13
CA ASN A 20 101.12 55.66 -25.37
C ASN A 20 101.58 55.25 -23.99
N LYS A 21 102.00 56.23 -23.18
CA LYS A 21 102.29 56.01 -21.77
C LYS A 21 100.93 55.72 -21.12
N LYS A 22 100.49 54.45 -21.22
CA LYS A 22 99.26 53.96 -20.58
C LYS A 22 99.35 54.40 -19.13
N SER A 23 98.30 55.00 -18.64
CA SER A 23 98.21 55.34 -17.22
C SER A 23 98.20 54.04 -16.41
N TYR A 24 98.78 54.06 -15.20
CA TYR A 24 98.95 52.85 -14.38
C TYR A 24 97.60 52.21 -14.00
N ASP A 25 96.53 53.01 -13.94
CA ASP A 25 95.14 52.59 -13.70
C ASP A 25 94.56 51.68 -14.78
N GLU A 26 95.03 51.77 -16.01
CA GLU A 26 94.61 50.92 -17.15
C GLU A 26 95.51 49.68 -17.35
N MET A 27 96.62 49.58 -16.62
CA MET A 27 97.56 48.46 -16.74
C MET A 27 97.07 47.24 -15.95
N SER A 28 97.10 46.07 -16.56
CA SER A 28 96.96 44.79 -15.87
C SER A 28 98.08 44.58 -14.85
N ILE A 29 97.87 43.69 -13.87
CA ILE A 29 98.91 43.33 -12.89
C ILE A 29 100.21 42.88 -13.58
N SER A 30 100.09 42.13 -14.68
CA SER A 30 101.26 41.69 -15.47
C SER A 30 102.00 42.82 -16.17
N GLU A 31 101.29 43.86 -16.63
CA GLU A 31 101.88 45.08 -17.19
C GLU A 31 102.58 45.90 -16.07
N LEU A 32 101.94 46.08 -14.91
CA LEU A 32 102.54 46.76 -13.74
C LEU A 32 103.82 46.07 -13.26
N VAL A 33 103.78 44.73 -13.11
CA VAL A 33 104.96 43.93 -12.72
C VAL A 33 106.07 44.03 -13.78
N SER A 34 105.73 44.12 -15.06
CA SER A 34 106.71 44.33 -16.13
C SER A 34 107.40 45.69 -16.02
N VAL A 35 106.67 46.76 -15.67
CA VAL A 35 107.26 48.09 -15.42
C VAL A 35 108.25 48.03 -14.25
N LEU A 36 107.87 47.43 -13.13
CA LEU A 36 108.73 47.29 -11.95
C LEU A 36 110.01 46.46 -12.21
N ARG A 37 109.96 45.49 -13.14
CA ARG A 37 111.14 44.68 -13.51
C ARG A 37 112.17 45.45 -14.33
N VAL A 38 111.75 46.49 -15.05
CA VAL A 38 112.60 47.28 -15.95
C VAL A 38 112.99 48.62 -15.32
N ALA A 39 112.13 49.17 -14.46
CA ALA A 39 112.38 50.42 -13.75
C ALA A 39 113.34 50.22 -12.57
N PHE A 40 114.38 51.05 -12.51
CA PHE A 40 115.29 51.16 -11.36
C PHE A 40 115.04 52.46 -10.55
N GLN A 41 113.92 53.14 -10.80
CA GLN A 41 113.57 54.41 -10.15
C GLN A 41 112.55 54.17 -9.04
N MET A 42 112.87 54.62 -7.83
CA MET A 42 112.00 54.47 -6.64
C MET A 42 110.59 55.03 -6.86
N LYS A 43 110.46 56.10 -7.66
CA LYS A 43 109.18 56.72 -8.00
C LYS A 43 108.20 55.80 -8.76
N ASP A 44 108.70 54.93 -9.64
CA ASP A 44 107.84 53.98 -10.36
C ASP A 44 107.32 52.88 -9.41
N PHE A 45 108.05 52.57 -8.33
CA PHE A 45 107.57 51.66 -7.28
C PHE A 45 106.44 52.30 -6.47
N ASP A 46 106.63 53.54 -6.02
CA ASP A 46 105.64 54.27 -5.23
C ASP A 46 104.32 54.45 -6.01
N GLU A 47 104.39 54.81 -7.30
CA GLU A 47 103.20 55.00 -8.15
C GLU A 47 102.44 53.69 -8.42
N VAL A 48 103.15 52.57 -8.61
CA VAL A 48 102.52 51.25 -8.79
C VAL A 48 101.94 50.73 -7.47
N GLU A 49 102.61 50.96 -6.33
CA GLU A 49 102.08 50.61 -5.01
C GLU A 49 100.79 51.38 -4.71
N GLU A 50 100.77 52.69 -4.95
CA GLU A 50 99.59 53.54 -4.76
C GLU A 50 98.41 53.03 -5.60
N GLU A 51 98.64 52.69 -6.87
CA GLU A 51 97.60 52.16 -7.75
C GLU A 51 97.07 50.78 -7.28
N LEU A 52 97.95 49.88 -6.83
CA LEU A 52 97.53 48.59 -6.28
C LEU A 52 96.72 48.74 -4.99
N VAL A 53 97.11 49.67 -4.12
CA VAL A 53 96.37 50.01 -2.89
C VAL A 53 94.99 50.59 -3.24
N ASN A 54 94.92 51.50 -4.22
CA ASN A 54 93.64 52.06 -4.69
C ASN A 54 92.71 50.98 -5.26
N ARG A 55 93.24 50.03 -6.04
CA ARG A 55 92.47 48.89 -6.56
C ARG A 55 91.99 47.96 -5.45
N GLU A 56 92.83 47.66 -4.47
CA GLU A 56 92.42 46.86 -3.31
C GLU A 56 91.30 47.57 -2.53
N ALA A 57 91.44 48.86 -2.27
CA ALA A 57 90.43 49.66 -1.57
C ALA A 57 89.09 49.66 -2.33
N LYS A 58 89.12 49.81 -3.66
CA LYS A 58 87.92 49.74 -4.51
C LYS A 58 87.25 48.36 -4.47
N LEU A 59 88.03 47.28 -4.61
CA LEU A 59 87.50 45.92 -4.54
C LEU A 59 86.91 45.62 -3.16
N ARG A 60 87.58 46.03 -2.07
CA ARG A 60 87.05 45.89 -0.71
C ARG A 60 85.74 46.65 -0.53
N ALA A 61 85.64 47.86 -1.09
CA ALA A 61 84.42 48.66 -1.06
C ALA A 61 83.26 48.00 -1.85
N GLU A 62 83.54 47.28 -2.94
CA GLU A 62 82.53 46.56 -3.74
C GLU A 62 82.12 45.20 -3.13
N ILE A 63 83.02 44.51 -2.44
CA ILE A 63 82.76 43.18 -1.84
C ILE A 63 81.68 43.26 -0.74
N GLY A 64 81.67 44.31 0.08
CA GLY A 64 80.71 44.47 1.17
C GLY A 64 79.26 44.50 0.67
N PRO A 65 78.88 45.45 -0.21
CA PRO A 65 77.55 45.54 -0.79
C PRO A 65 77.12 44.28 -1.55
N LEU A 66 78.04 43.61 -2.26
CA LEU A 66 77.72 42.36 -2.96
C LEU A 66 77.39 41.22 -2.00
N LYS A 67 78.12 41.09 -0.89
CA LYS A 67 77.80 40.10 0.16
C LYS A 67 76.44 40.37 0.79
N GLU A 68 76.14 41.62 1.12
CA GLU A 68 74.84 42.00 1.67
C GLU A 68 73.70 41.71 0.69
N LYS A 69 73.90 41.97 -0.61
CA LYS A 69 72.93 41.64 -1.66
C LYS A 69 72.67 40.13 -1.76
N ILE A 70 73.70 39.30 -1.66
CA ILE A 70 73.58 37.83 -1.69
C ILE A 70 72.79 37.34 -0.46
N GLU A 71 73.10 37.84 0.73
CA GLU A 71 72.39 37.43 1.95
C GLU A 71 70.92 37.89 1.93
N LEU A 72 70.65 39.10 1.42
CA LEU A 72 69.28 39.59 1.25
C LEU A 72 68.49 38.73 0.24
N GLU A 73 69.09 38.34 -0.87
CA GLU A 73 68.46 37.46 -1.86
C GLU A 73 68.16 36.07 -1.29
N ARG A 74 69.08 35.51 -0.49
CA ARG A 74 68.85 34.24 0.23
C ARG A 74 67.68 34.34 1.19
N LEU A 75 67.61 35.42 1.98
CA LEU A 75 66.51 35.64 2.92
C LEU A 75 65.17 35.77 2.18
N ASN A 76 65.14 36.55 1.09
CA ASN A 76 63.95 36.69 0.25
C ASN A 76 63.52 35.35 -0.38
N SER A 77 64.48 34.51 -0.80
CA SER A 77 64.19 33.19 -1.36
C SER A 77 63.53 32.26 -0.32
N ILE A 78 64.03 32.26 0.92
CA ILE A 78 63.46 31.46 2.01
C ILE A 78 62.04 31.95 2.34
N GLU A 79 61.83 33.26 2.45
CA GLU A 79 60.51 33.82 2.71
C GLU A 79 59.51 33.48 1.59
N ALA A 80 59.95 33.53 0.33
CA ALA A 80 59.11 33.16 -0.80
C ALA A 80 58.72 31.67 -0.79
N GLU A 81 59.66 30.80 -0.42
CA GLU A 81 59.42 29.35 -0.29
C GLU A 81 58.42 29.04 0.84
N GLU A 82 58.55 29.69 2.00
CA GLU A 82 57.61 29.53 3.11
C GLU A 82 56.20 30.00 2.74
N ARG A 83 56.09 31.16 2.06
CA ARG A 83 54.80 31.67 1.56
C ARG A 83 54.16 30.71 0.55
N LEU A 84 54.96 30.09 -0.31
CA LEU A 84 54.48 29.10 -1.27
C LEU A 84 53.95 27.86 -0.55
N LYS A 85 54.68 27.36 0.44
CA LYS A 85 54.29 26.20 1.26
C LYS A 85 52.97 26.43 1.99
N ILE A 86 52.76 27.62 2.57
CA ILE A 86 51.49 27.98 3.23
C ILE A 86 50.34 27.96 2.22
N ARG A 87 50.54 28.52 1.02
CA ARG A 87 49.52 28.54 -0.04
C ARG A 87 49.17 27.14 -0.51
N GLU A 88 50.15 26.26 -0.69
CA GLU A 88 49.95 24.88 -1.10
C GLU A 88 49.15 24.09 -0.06
N GLU A 89 49.49 24.23 1.23
CA GLU A 89 48.74 23.60 2.31
C GLU A 89 47.27 24.06 2.36
N GLN A 90 47.02 25.35 2.15
CA GLN A 90 45.66 25.89 2.07
C GLN A 90 44.89 25.34 0.86
N CYS A 91 45.55 25.20 -0.30
CA CYS A 91 44.94 24.59 -1.48
C CYS A 91 44.51 23.14 -1.20
N GLU A 92 45.37 22.34 -0.54
CA GLU A 92 45.04 20.96 -0.19
C GLU A 92 43.97 20.84 0.90
N LYS A 93 43.92 21.77 1.86
CA LYS A 93 42.78 21.88 2.77
C LYS A 93 41.48 22.18 2.02
N GLY A 94 41.53 23.06 1.02
CA GLY A 94 40.39 23.39 0.15
C GLY A 94 39.89 22.18 -0.65
N LYS A 95 40.79 21.43 -1.29
CA LYS A 95 40.44 20.21 -2.03
C LYS A 95 39.79 19.16 -1.14
N ARG A 96 40.39 18.87 0.03
CA ARG A 96 39.80 17.93 1.00
C ARG A 96 38.42 18.36 1.49
N ALA A 97 38.23 19.66 1.75
CA ALA A 97 36.92 20.17 2.14
C ALA A 97 35.89 19.98 1.01
N GLN A 98 36.26 20.28 -0.24
CA GLN A 98 35.40 20.07 -1.40
C GLN A 98 35.01 18.60 -1.57
N GLU A 99 35.98 17.68 -1.51
CA GLU A 99 35.73 16.24 -1.61
C GLU A 99 34.79 15.74 -0.51
N ASN A 100 34.97 16.23 0.73
CA ASN A 100 34.07 15.91 1.85
C ASN A 100 32.64 16.41 1.59
N TYR A 101 32.46 17.63 1.08
CA TYR A 101 31.14 18.15 0.73
C TYR A 101 30.48 17.34 -0.40
N GLU A 102 31.24 16.91 -1.41
CA GLU A 102 30.73 16.06 -2.47
C GLU A 102 30.29 14.68 -1.98
N GLN A 103 31.04 14.08 -1.05
CA GLN A 103 30.68 12.81 -0.41
C GLN A 103 29.40 12.95 0.42
N LEU A 104 29.32 13.99 1.26
CA LEU A 104 28.14 14.26 2.07
C LEU A 104 26.89 14.49 1.19
N LEU A 105 27.03 15.23 0.09
CA LEU A 105 25.94 15.44 -0.85
C LEU A 105 25.46 14.12 -1.50
N LYS A 106 26.38 13.22 -1.84
CA LYS A 106 26.02 11.88 -2.36
C LYS A 106 25.26 11.06 -1.33
N GLU A 107 25.65 11.13 -0.05
CA GLU A 107 24.98 10.42 1.04
C GLU A 107 23.57 10.97 1.31
N VAL A 108 23.43 12.29 1.42
CA VAL A 108 22.13 12.97 1.59
C VAL A 108 21.17 12.63 0.44
N LYS A 109 21.66 12.57 -0.81
CA LYS A 109 20.82 12.16 -1.95
C LYS A 109 20.32 10.71 -1.83
N LYS A 110 21.15 9.80 -1.31
CA LYS A 110 20.76 8.41 -1.10
C LYS A 110 19.73 8.29 0.03
N SER A 111 19.92 8.99 1.15
CA SER A 111 18.97 8.94 2.27
C SER A 111 17.61 9.51 1.88
N VAL A 112 17.58 10.66 1.19
CA VAL A 112 16.33 11.26 0.69
C VAL A 112 15.60 10.32 -0.27
N LEU A 113 16.32 9.57 -1.11
CA LEU A 113 15.69 8.59 -2.00
C LEU A 113 15.02 7.44 -1.21
N VAL A 114 15.69 6.93 -0.17
CA VAL A 114 15.13 5.88 0.71
C VAL A 114 13.90 6.39 1.47
N GLU A 115 13.95 7.61 1.99
CA GLU A 115 12.81 8.26 2.65
C GLU A 115 11.63 8.42 1.69
N ASN A 116 11.87 8.88 0.45
CA ASN A 116 10.81 9.01 -0.55
C ASN A 116 10.14 7.67 -0.89
N ILE A 117 10.93 6.60 -1.05
CA ILE A 117 10.38 5.24 -1.28
C ILE A 117 9.49 4.83 -0.09
N THR A 118 9.97 5.06 1.14
CA THR A 118 9.21 4.73 2.35
C THR A 118 7.91 5.55 2.45
N ILE A 119 7.94 6.84 2.09
CA ILE A 119 6.77 7.71 2.06
C ILE A 119 5.76 7.24 1.00
N GLU A 120 6.22 6.80 -0.18
CA GLU A 120 5.35 6.25 -1.23
C GLU A 120 4.67 4.95 -0.82
N GLU A 121 5.40 4.04 -0.15
CA GLU A 121 4.81 2.83 0.43
C GLU A 121 3.73 3.16 1.48
N LEU A 122 4.00 4.12 2.35
CA LEU A 122 3.04 4.58 3.36
C LEU A 122 1.79 5.21 2.72
N ARG A 123 1.96 6.03 1.67
CA ARG A 123 0.84 6.58 0.90
C ARG A 123 -0.02 5.48 0.29
N THR A 124 0.61 4.47 -0.29
CA THR A 124 -0.09 3.32 -0.89
C THR A 124 -0.89 2.56 0.16
N LYS A 125 -0.30 2.30 1.34
CA LYS A 125 -1.00 1.67 2.48
C LYS A 125 -2.16 2.51 2.98
N ASN A 126 -2.00 3.84 3.09
CA ASN A 126 -3.09 4.73 3.50
C ASN A 126 -4.27 4.68 2.52
N VAL A 127 -4.03 4.69 1.21
CA VAL A 127 -5.10 4.57 0.20
C VAL A 127 -5.81 3.21 0.27
N ALA A 128 -5.11 2.13 0.65
CA ALA A 128 -5.75 0.83 0.88
C ALA A 128 -6.63 0.84 2.14
N LEU A 129 -6.12 1.38 3.25
CA LEU A 129 -6.89 1.52 4.49
C LEU A 129 -8.12 2.41 4.34
N GLU A 130 -8.01 3.51 3.59
CA GLU A 130 -9.16 4.38 3.29
C GLU A 130 -10.27 3.63 2.55
N ARG A 131 -9.91 2.73 1.62
CA ARG A 131 -10.88 1.86 0.93
C ARG A 131 -11.56 0.89 1.89
N GLU A 132 -10.82 0.17 2.72
CA GLU A 132 -11.38 -0.73 3.74
C GLU A 132 -12.31 0.00 4.71
N ILE A 133 -11.95 1.22 5.13
CA ILE A 133 -12.80 2.06 5.99
C ILE A 133 -14.12 2.41 5.29
N CYS A 134 -14.10 2.67 3.98
CA CYS A 134 -15.31 2.94 3.22
C CYS A 134 -16.22 1.69 3.16
N GLU A 135 -15.66 0.52 2.85
CA GLU A 135 -16.40 -0.75 2.81
C GLU A 135 -17.02 -1.09 4.17
N LEU A 136 -16.26 -0.94 5.26
CA LEU A 136 -16.76 -1.17 6.62
C LEU A 136 -17.90 -0.21 6.99
N LYS A 137 -17.85 1.03 6.52
CA LYS A 137 -18.91 2.01 6.75
C LYS A 137 -20.20 1.64 6.01
N GLU A 138 -20.09 1.12 4.79
CA GLU A 138 -21.24 0.61 4.03
C GLU A 138 -21.82 -0.64 4.67
N PHE A 139 -20.97 -1.59 5.07
CA PHE A 139 -21.39 -2.80 5.78
C PHE A 139 -22.13 -2.47 7.09
N LYS A 140 -21.62 -1.51 7.87
CA LYS A 140 -22.29 -1.03 9.08
C LYS A 140 -23.68 -0.46 8.80
N LYS A 141 -23.85 0.26 7.69
CA LYS A 141 -25.16 0.78 7.26
C LYS A 141 -26.11 -0.37 6.93
N SER A 142 -25.65 -1.38 6.20
CA SER A 142 -26.43 -2.58 5.87
C SER A 142 -26.92 -3.31 7.14
N ILE A 143 -26.04 -3.55 8.11
CA ILE A 143 -26.42 -4.18 9.38
C ILE A 143 -27.49 -3.37 10.13
N LEU A 144 -27.38 -2.03 10.12
CA LEU A 144 -28.37 -1.19 10.77
C LEU A 144 -29.74 -1.32 10.10
N ASP A 145 -29.79 -1.37 8.78
CA ASP A 145 -31.02 -1.53 8.02
C ASP A 145 -31.62 -2.93 8.19
N GLU A 146 -30.79 -3.98 8.21
CA GLU A 146 -31.24 -5.33 8.55
C GLU A 146 -31.76 -5.42 9.98
N GLY A 147 -31.14 -4.73 10.93
CA GLY A 147 -31.63 -4.61 12.31
C GLY A 147 -33.04 -4.00 12.39
N LYS A 148 -33.36 -3.01 11.53
CA LYS A 148 -34.73 -2.46 11.44
C LYS A 148 -35.70 -3.50 10.91
N PHE A 149 -35.32 -4.25 9.88
CA PHE A 149 -36.15 -5.33 9.32
C PHE A 149 -36.42 -6.43 10.35
N VAL A 150 -35.40 -6.86 11.09
CA VAL A 150 -35.54 -7.82 12.20
C VAL A 150 -36.47 -7.29 13.29
N ALA A 151 -36.39 -6.00 13.63
CA ALA A 151 -37.29 -5.39 14.60
C ALA A 151 -38.76 -5.39 14.11
N GLU A 152 -39.01 -5.11 12.84
CA GLU A 152 -40.33 -5.18 12.21
C GLU A 152 -40.88 -6.61 12.21
N LEU A 153 -40.07 -7.59 11.80
CA LEU A 153 -40.44 -9.00 11.86
C LEU A 153 -40.78 -9.44 13.29
N ARG A 154 -39.99 -9.02 14.28
CA ARG A 154 -40.27 -9.30 15.69
C ARG A 154 -41.57 -8.65 16.16
N ALA A 155 -41.93 -7.49 15.65
CA ALA A 155 -43.23 -6.87 15.94
C ALA A 155 -44.39 -7.66 15.31
N LYS A 156 -44.25 -8.12 14.06
CA LYS A 156 -45.24 -8.97 13.38
C LYS A 156 -45.43 -10.31 14.09
N ILE A 157 -44.35 -10.96 14.52
CA ILE A 157 -44.41 -12.20 15.31
C ILE A 157 -45.22 -11.98 16.59
N ARG A 158 -44.93 -10.92 17.36
CA ARG A 158 -45.68 -10.60 18.58
C ARG A 158 -47.17 -10.39 18.33
N LEU A 159 -47.53 -9.70 17.24
CA LEU A 159 -48.94 -9.50 16.87
C LEU A 159 -49.64 -10.82 16.50
N LEU A 160 -48.93 -11.73 15.81
CA LEU A 160 -49.46 -13.05 15.49
C LEU A 160 -49.60 -13.92 16.74
N GLU A 161 -48.62 -13.89 17.64
CA GLU A 161 -48.69 -14.59 18.94
C GLU A 161 -49.89 -14.11 19.77
N GLU A 162 -50.17 -12.80 19.78
CA GLU A 162 -51.37 -12.23 20.43
C GLU A 162 -52.67 -12.73 19.79
N LYS A 163 -52.75 -12.78 18.44
CA LYS A 163 -53.92 -13.32 17.73
C LYS A 163 -54.12 -14.83 17.91
N VAL A 164 -53.03 -15.60 18.02
CA VAL A 164 -53.07 -17.03 18.37
C VAL A 164 -53.43 -17.22 19.86
N GLY A 165 -53.37 -16.15 20.64
CA GLY A 165 -53.82 -16.05 22.04
C GLY A 165 -55.30 -16.31 22.28
N ASP A 166 -56.13 -16.50 21.24
CA ASP A 166 -57.45 -17.15 21.32
C ASP A 166 -57.33 -18.66 21.65
N LYS A 167 -56.44 -18.99 22.58
CA LYS A 167 -56.28 -20.29 23.23
C LYS A 167 -57.64 -20.81 23.75
N SER A 168 -58.53 -19.89 24.10
CA SER A 168 -59.92 -20.18 24.46
C SER A 168 -60.71 -20.92 23.36
N ALA A 169 -60.52 -20.60 22.08
CA ALA A 169 -61.22 -21.29 20.99
C ALA A 169 -60.67 -22.71 20.78
N LEU A 170 -59.34 -22.88 20.86
CA LEU A 170 -58.69 -24.18 20.77
C LEU A 170 -59.03 -25.07 21.97
N ASP A 171 -59.02 -24.52 23.18
CA ASP A 171 -59.40 -25.23 24.40
C ASP A 171 -60.89 -25.62 24.36
N SER A 172 -61.78 -24.74 23.87
CA SER A 172 -63.20 -25.06 23.67
C SER A 172 -63.42 -26.18 22.66
N LEU A 173 -62.66 -26.20 21.55
CA LEU A 173 -62.73 -27.27 20.57
C LEU A 173 -62.20 -28.60 21.13
N ASN A 174 -61.09 -28.57 21.87
CA ASN A 174 -60.55 -29.76 22.54
C ASN A 174 -61.54 -30.35 23.54
N MET A 175 -62.21 -29.50 24.35
CA MET A 175 -63.26 -29.96 25.27
C MET A 175 -64.43 -30.62 24.54
N LYS A 176 -64.92 -30.01 23.45
CA LYS A 176 -65.97 -30.62 22.62
C LYS A 176 -65.54 -31.95 22.00
N ASN A 177 -64.27 -32.09 21.63
CA ASN A 177 -63.76 -33.34 21.07
C ASN A 177 -63.71 -34.45 22.12
N ILE A 178 -63.32 -34.13 23.36
CA ILE A 178 -63.36 -35.07 24.51
C ILE A 178 -64.81 -35.51 24.78
N GLU A 179 -65.76 -34.57 24.83
CA GLU A 179 -67.19 -34.90 25.02
C GLU A 179 -67.72 -35.83 23.92
N LEU A 180 -67.32 -35.58 22.67
CA LEU A 180 -67.71 -36.40 21.53
C LEU A 180 -67.10 -37.81 21.60
N GLU A 181 -65.81 -37.93 21.95
CA GLU A 181 -65.15 -39.23 22.15
C GLU A 181 -65.85 -40.05 23.24
N GLU A 182 -66.24 -39.44 24.35
CA GLU A 182 -67.00 -40.09 25.41
C GLU A 182 -68.40 -40.53 24.94
N ALA A 183 -69.10 -39.69 24.18
CA ALA A 183 -70.42 -40.02 23.62
C ALA A 183 -70.34 -41.18 22.62
N VAL A 184 -69.33 -41.18 21.75
CA VAL A 184 -69.06 -42.28 20.81
C VAL A 184 -68.78 -43.56 21.57
N LYS A 185 -67.95 -43.51 22.63
CA LYS A 185 -67.66 -44.67 23.47
C LYS A 185 -68.93 -45.25 24.12
N LYS A 186 -69.82 -44.40 24.66
CA LYS A 186 -71.11 -44.83 25.20
C LYS A 186 -71.98 -45.50 24.13
N ASN A 187 -72.10 -44.89 22.95
CA ASN A 187 -72.90 -45.47 21.86
C ASN A 187 -72.34 -46.82 21.39
N LEU A 188 -71.01 -46.98 21.32
CA LEU A 188 -70.38 -48.25 21.00
C LEU A 188 -70.77 -49.34 22.00
N THR A 189 -70.76 -49.04 23.31
CA THR A 189 -71.18 -50.01 24.33
C THR A 189 -72.67 -50.40 24.21
N VAL A 190 -73.54 -49.47 23.84
CA VAL A 190 -74.96 -49.75 23.59
C VAL A 190 -75.14 -50.64 22.36
N ILE A 191 -74.44 -50.34 21.27
CA ILE A 191 -74.46 -51.15 20.04
C ILE A 191 -73.96 -52.57 20.32
N GLU A 192 -72.91 -52.72 21.13
CA GLU A 192 -72.40 -54.03 21.55
C GLU A 192 -73.43 -54.81 22.36
N GLY A 193 -74.14 -54.15 23.29
CA GLY A 193 -75.28 -54.73 24.00
C GLY A 193 -76.36 -55.27 23.05
N PHE A 194 -76.80 -54.46 22.08
CA PHE A 194 -77.79 -54.90 21.08
C PHE A 194 -77.31 -56.07 20.22
N ARG A 195 -76.01 -56.16 19.90
CA ARG A 195 -75.45 -57.31 19.18
C ARG A 195 -75.60 -58.59 20.00
N THR A 196 -75.24 -58.56 21.28
CA THR A 196 -75.36 -59.75 22.15
C THR A 196 -76.82 -60.21 22.34
N GLU A 197 -77.77 -59.28 22.38
CA GLU A 197 -79.19 -59.61 22.48
C GLU A 197 -79.74 -60.20 21.17
N ASN A 198 -79.31 -59.68 20.03
CA ASN A 198 -79.64 -60.27 18.72
C ASN A 198 -79.08 -61.68 18.56
N ASP A 199 -77.89 -61.97 19.08
CA ASP A 199 -77.32 -63.31 19.07
C ASP A 199 -78.21 -64.28 19.86
N LYS A 200 -78.66 -63.89 21.08
CA LYS A 200 -79.61 -64.68 21.89
C LYS A 200 -80.94 -64.92 21.18
N LEU A 201 -81.53 -63.87 20.61
CA LEU A 201 -82.79 -64.00 19.86
C LEU A 201 -82.64 -64.90 18.64
N THR A 202 -81.46 -64.92 18.00
CA THR A 202 -81.16 -65.81 16.88
C THR A 202 -81.10 -67.27 17.36
N ASP A 203 -80.47 -67.53 18.50
CA ASP A 203 -80.44 -68.86 19.13
C ASP A 203 -81.86 -69.34 19.51
N GLU A 204 -82.64 -68.51 20.21
CA GLU A 204 -84.03 -68.81 20.58
C GLU A 204 -84.92 -69.09 19.34
N LYS A 205 -84.75 -68.29 18.27
CA LYS A 205 -85.44 -68.51 17.00
C LYS A 205 -85.08 -69.85 16.37
N HIS A 206 -83.81 -70.27 16.45
CA HIS A 206 -83.36 -71.57 15.95
C HIS A 206 -83.91 -72.74 16.79
N GLU A 207 -84.00 -72.59 18.11
CA GLU A 207 -84.65 -73.57 19.00
C GLU A 207 -86.13 -73.72 18.68
N LEU A 208 -86.87 -72.61 18.59
CA LEU A 208 -88.29 -72.59 18.21
C LEU A 208 -88.52 -73.24 16.84
N LYS A 209 -87.66 -72.95 15.87
CA LYS A 209 -87.70 -73.58 14.54
C LYS A 209 -87.54 -75.10 14.64
N THR A 210 -86.57 -75.57 15.42
CA THR A 210 -86.32 -77.00 15.64
C THR A 210 -87.51 -77.69 16.32
N LEU A 211 -88.12 -77.04 17.32
CA LEU A 211 -89.33 -77.53 17.98
C LEU A 211 -90.53 -77.61 17.03
N PHE A 212 -90.70 -76.59 16.18
CA PHE A 212 -91.76 -76.55 15.17
C PHE A 212 -91.60 -77.68 14.14
N GLU A 213 -90.38 -77.87 13.60
CA GLU A 213 -90.07 -78.99 12.68
C GLU A 213 -90.32 -80.36 13.33
N SER A 214 -90.01 -80.52 14.63
CA SER A 214 -90.29 -81.74 15.39
C SER A 214 -91.81 -81.98 15.58
N LEU A 215 -92.57 -80.91 15.84
CA LEU A 215 -94.03 -80.97 15.94
C LEU A 215 -94.67 -81.34 14.61
N GLU A 216 -94.24 -80.71 13.51
CA GLU A 216 -94.71 -80.99 12.16
C GLU A 216 -94.44 -82.44 11.74
N ARG A 217 -93.28 -83.00 12.15
CA ARG A 217 -92.95 -84.43 11.96
C ARG A 217 -93.91 -85.34 12.74
N ARG A 218 -94.14 -85.08 14.03
CA ARG A 218 -95.10 -85.85 14.84
C ARG A 218 -96.54 -85.76 14.31
N TYR A 219 -96.95 -84.57 13.86
CA TYR A 219 -98.27 -84.39 13.26
C TYR A 219 -98.40 -85.17 11.95
N SER A 220 -97.35 -85.19 11.12
CA SER A 220 -97.29 -86.00 9.90
C SER A 220 -97.34 -87.50 10.20
N GLU A 221 -96.67 -87.97 11.26
CA GLU A 221 -96.75 -89.35 11.75
C GLU A 221 -98.19 -89.71 12.21
N LEU A 222 -98.84 -88.83 12.99
CA LEU A 222 -100.25 -89.00 13.39
C LEU A 222 -101.18 -89.07 12.17
N ARG A 223 -100.99 -88.18 11.19
CA ARG A 223 -101.76 -88.16 9.95
C ARG A 223 -101.60 -89.46 9.15
N VAL A 224 -100.43 -90.09 9.17
CA VAL A 224 -100.20 -91.40 8.53
C VAL A 224 -100.85 -92.54 9.34
N SER A 225 -100.94 -92.43 10.67
CA SER A 225 -101.71 -93.40 11.48
C SER A 225 -103.23 -93.25 11.34
N ASP A 226 -103.75 -92.04 11.11
CA ASP A 226 -105.18 -91.81 10.86
C ASP A 226 -105.60 -92.27 9.44
N VAL A 227 -104.70 -92.29 8.45
CA VAL A 227 -104.99 -92.81 7.09
C VAL A 227 -105.05 -94.36 7.03
N LYS A 228 -104.86 -95.07 8.16
CA LYS A 228 -105.14 -96.53 8.26
C LYS A 228 -106.55 -96.85 8.79
N ASN A 229 -107.35 -95.86 9.18
CA ASN A 229 -108.77 -96.02 9.52
C ASN A 229 -109.59 -94.99 8.75
N GLU A 230 -110.55 -95.47 7.95
CA GLU A 230 -111.57 -94.68 7.23
C GLU A 230 -111.18 -94.11 5.85
N ASP A 231 -111.11 -95.05 4.90
CA ASP A 231 -111.62 -94.87 3.53
C ASP A 231 -113.10 -94.46 3.58
N THR A 232 -113.46 -93.22 3.25
CA THR A 232 -114.76 -92.88 2.60
C THR A 232 -114.83 -91.42 2.11
N HIS A 233 -114.66 -91.26 0.80
CA HIS A 233 -115.47 -90.46 -0.16
C HIS A 233 -115.89 -88.97 0.04
N TYR A 234 -115.86 -88.27 -1.12
CA TYR A 234 -116.46 -86.98 -1.56
C TYR A 234 -115.70 -85.69 -1.17
N SER A 235 -115.07 -84.90 -2.06
CA SER A 235 -115.46 -84.18 -3.31
C SER A 235 -115.92 -82.73 -3.08
N VAL A 236 -115.46 -81.81 -3.97
CA VAL A 236 -116.07 -80.51 -4.39
C VAL A 236 -115.85 -79.34 -3.42
N ASP A 237 -115.56 -78.06 -3.77
CA ASP A 237 -115.34 -77.27 -5.00
C ASP A 237 -115.16 -75.78 -4.56
N VAL A 238 -114.71 -74.91 -5.48
CA VAL A 238 -114.74 -73.43 -5.48
C VAL A 238 -113.93 -72.70 -4.40
N GLY A 239 -113.07 -71.70 -4.65
CA GLY A 239 -112.75 -70.94 -5.85
C GLY A 239 -112.28 -69.53 -5.44
N THR A 240 -111.51 -68.92 -6.35
CA THR A 240 -111.48 -67.47 -6.66
C THR A 240 -110.62 -66.51 -5.83
N ALA A 241 -109.85 -65.71 -6.61
CA ALA A 241 -109.49 -64.29 -6.43
C ALA A 241 -108.46 -63.95 -5.34
N GLN A 242 -107.61 -62.93 -5.45
CA GLN A 242 -107.15 -62.02 -6.51
C GLN A 242 -106.03 -61.19 -5.85
N SER A 243 -105.04 -60.74 -6.63
CA SER A 243 -104.05 -59.72 -6.21
C SER A 243 -104.72 -58.39 -5.83
N PRO A 244 -104.00 -57.49 -5.11
CA PRO A 244 -103.31 -56.37 -5.78
C PRO A 244 -101.92 -56.08 -5.17
N ASN A 245 -100.87 -55.71 -5.91
CA ASN A 245 -100.63 -54.53 -6.76
C ASN A 245 -100.13 -53.28 -5.99
N LYS A 246 -98.99 -52.74 -6.46
CA LYS A 246 -98.48 -51.35 -6.37
C LYS A 246 -98.07 -50.78 -5.00
N GLY A 247 -96.97 -50.03 -4.87
CA GLY A 247 -95.99 -49.57 -5.85
C GLY A 247 -95.15 -48.39 -5.33
N ASN A 248 -94.13 -48.03 -6.13
CA ASN A 248 -93.49 -46.71 -6.31
C ASN A 248 -92.77 -46.03 -5.11
N LYS A 249 -91.75 -45.17 -5.25
CA LYS A 249 -90.84 -44.68 -6.31
C LYS A 249 -89.82 -43.73 -5.61
N ASP A 250 -88.86 -43.23 -6.40
CA ASP A 250 -87.95 -42.07 -6.22
C ASP A 250 -86.51 -42.45 -5.81
N GLU A 251 -85.53 -42.36 -6.73
CA GLU A 251 -84.82 -41.13 -7.16
C GLU A 251 -84.02 -40.50 -6.00
N ALA A 252 -82.80 -40.00 -6.11
CA ALA A 252 -81.81 -39.85 -7.16
C ALA A 252 -80.55 -39.28 -6.46
N VAL A 253 -79.37 -39.53 -7.04
CA VAL A 253 -78.22 -38.61 -7.15
C VAL A 253 -77.78 -37.82 -5.91
N GLY A 254 -76.61 -38.19 -5.36
CA GLY A 254 -75.87 -37.38 -4.38
C GLY A 254 -74.36 -37.57 -4.52
N ALA A 255 -73.79 -37.00 -5.59
CA ALA A 255 -72.36 -36.90 -5.79
C ALA A 255 -71.72 -36.04 -4.68
N LEU A 256 -70.68 -36.56 -4.03
CA LEU A 256 -69.69 -35.76 -3.32
C LEU A 256 -68.30 -36.22 -3.74
N GLY A 257 -68.00 -35.94 -5.01
CA GLY A 257 -66.62 -35.82 -5.46
C GLY A 257 -65.99 -34.63 -4.76
N VAL A 258 -65.24 -34.89 -3.70
CA VAL A 258 -64.29 -33.90 -3.17
C VAL A 258 -63.12 -33.84 -4.14
N LYS A 259 -63.23 -32.90 -5.08
CA LYS A 259 -62.19 -32.51 -6.02
C LYS A 259 -61.11 -31.78 -5.21
N PHE A 260 -60.05 -32.48 -4.82
CA PHE A 260 -58.83 -31.81 -4.35
C PHE A 260 -58.24 -31.03 -5.53
N LYS A 261 -58.41 -29.70 -5.49
CA LYS A 261 -57.73 -28.77 -6.38
C LYS A 261 -56.30 -28.65 -5.87
N LEU A 262 -55.40 -29.46 -6.44
CA LEU A 262 -53.96 -29.33 -6.27
C LEU A 262 -53.54 -28.11 -7.11
N GLU A 263 -53.59 -26.90 -6.53
CA GLU A 263 -52.88 -25.74 -7.09
C GLU A 263 -51.40 -25.92 -6.75
N LYS A 264 -50.72 -26.62 -7.65
CA LYS A 264 -49.27 -26.69 -7.72
C LYS A 264 -48.81 -25.44 -8.46
N GLU A 265 -48.61 -24.34 -7.74
CA GLU A 265 -47.95 -23.16 -8.26
C GLU A 265 -46.44 -23.45 -8.31
N ILE A 266 -46.01 -24.00 -9.45
CA ILE A 266 -44.60 -24.03 -9.83
C ILE A 266 -44.36 -22.66 -10.47
N ILE A 267 -43.74 -21.76 -9.71
CA ILE A 267 -43.19 -20.52 -10.25
C ILE A 267 -42.02 -20.92 -11.13
N ASP A 268 -42.29 -20.93 -12.43
CA ASP A 268 -41.31 -20.96 -13.50
C ASP A 268 -40.75 -19.54 -13.65
N LEU A 269 -39.48 -19.35 -13.31
CA LEU A 269 -38.72 -18.17 -13.70
C LEU A 269 -37.54 -18.63 -14.56
N GLY A 270 -37.86 -18.95 -15.83
CA GLY A 270 -36.94 -18.69 -16.92
C GLY A 270 -36.51 -17.22 -16.88
N GLY A 271 -35.28 -16.85 -17.20
CA GLY A 271 -34.48 -17.38 -18.29
C GLY A 271 -34.43 -16.31 -19.39
N ASP A 272 -33.22 -15.81 -19.61
CA ASP A 272 -32.73 -15.05 -20.77
C ASP A 272 -33.04 -13.55 -20.92
N ASP A 273 -31.93 -12.81 -20.76
CA ASP A 273 -31.27 -12.01 -21.79
C ASP A 273 -31.63 -10.54 -22.04
N ASP A 274 -30.53 -9.79 -22.04
CA ASP A 274 -30.21 -8.61 -22.82
C ASP A 274 -31.08 -7.36 -22.66
N ASP A 275 -30.52 -6.39 -21.92
CA ASP A 275 -30.44 -5.02 -22.43
C ASP A 275 -29.21 -4.29 -21.88
N ARG A 276 -28.09 -4.53 -22.57
CA ARG A 276 -27.26 -3.48 -23.20
C ARG A 276 -27.60 -2.04 -22.78
N CYS A 277 -27.02 -1.55 -21.69
CA CYS A 277 -26.93 -0.10 -21.45
C CYS A 277 -25.50 0.39 -21.69
N THR A 278 -25.22 0.70 -22.95
CA THR A 278 -24.09 1.54 -23.36
C THR A 278 -24.56 3.00 -23.36
N SER A 279 -24.16 3.77 -22.35
CA SER A 279 -24.11 5.23 -22.42
C SER A 279 -23.17 5.73 -21.31
N GLN A 280 -21.90 6.00 -21.62
CA GLN A 280 -21.44 7.29 -22.17
C GLN A 280 -21.68 8.43 -21.16
N GLY A 281 -20.82 8.50 -20.13
CA GLY A 281 -20.98 9.50 -19.08
C GLY A 281 -19.79 9.69 -18.14
N LEU A 282 -18.54 9.54 -18.60
CA LEU A 282 -17.36 9.83 -17.77
C LEU A 282 -16.26 10.58 -18.53
N HIS A 283 -16.62 11.54 -19.37
CA HIS A 283 -15.64 12.44 -19.98
C HIS A 283 -15.50 13.80 -19.25
N GLY A 284 -16.35 14.11 -18.26
CA GLY A 284 -16.31 15.37 -17.51
C GLY A 284 -15.36 15.37 -16.29
N GLU A 285 -15.09 14.21 -15.68
CA GLU A 285 -14.38 14.16 -14.39
C GLU A 285 -12.85 14.16 -14.52
N LYS A 286 -12.32 13.69 -15.66
CA LYS A 286 -10.88 13.74 -15.96
C LYS A 286 -10.37 15.16 -16.20
N VAL A 287 -11.21 16.05 -16.73
CA VAL A 287 -10.81 17.44 -17.01
C VAL A 287 -10.69 18.24 -15.70
N ASN A 288 -11.60 18.04 -14.74
CA ASN A 288 -11.52 18.72 -13.45
C ASN A 288 -10.34 18.23 -12.59
N SER A 289 -10.01 16.93 -12.65
CA SER A 289 -8.84 16.40 -11.94
C SER A 289 -7.52 16.94 -12.52
N GLN A 290 -7.47 17.20 -13.82
CA GLN A 290 -6.30 17.76 -14.48
C GLN A 290 -6.12 19.26 -14.20
N ILE A 291 -7.21 20.05 -14.16
CA ILE A 291 -7.15 21.49 -13.84
C ILE A 291 -6.74 21.74 -12.37
N ILE A 292 -7.13 20.86 -11.44
CA ILE A 292 -6.71 20.97 -10.03
C ILE A 292 -5.20 20.67 -9.89
N ALA A 293 -4.70 19.65 -10.59
CA ALA A 293 -3.28 19.29 -10.58
C ALA A 293 -2.38 20.39 -11.19
N GLU A 294 -2.83 21.02 -12.29
CA GLU A 294 -2.09 22.11 -12.95
C GLU A 294 -2.03 23.38 -12.08
N ASN A 295 -3.11 23.70 -11.35
CA ASN A 295 -3.13 24.84 -10.43
C ASN A 295 -2.24 24.65 -9.19
N GLU A 296 -2.09 23.42 -8.68
CA GLU A 296 -1.12 23.15 -7.61
C GLU A 296 0.33 23.30 -8.08
N HIS A 297 0.63 22.84 -9.29
CA HIS A 297 1.98 22.97 -9.85
C HIS A 297 2.35 24.45 -10.04
N LEU A 298 1.43 25.27 -10.52
CA LEU A 298 1.66 26.71 -10.70
C LEU A 298 1.94 27.42 -9.35
N LYS A 299 1.19 27.08 -8.30
CA LYS A 299 1.44 27.59 -6.94
C LYS A 299 2.80 27.17 -6.39
N ARG A 300 3.24 25.93 -6.62
CA ARG A 300 4.57 25.44 -6.18
C ARG A 300 5.72 26.18 -6.89
N VAL A 301 5.59 26.44 -8.20
CA VAL A 301 6.60 27.18 -8.98
C VAL A 301 6.71 28.63 -8.53
N GLU A 302 5.58 29.30 -8.26
CA GLU A 302 5.58 30.70 -7.81
C GLU A 302 6.22 30.85 -6.41
N MET A 303 5.97 29.89 -5.52
CA MET A 303 6.56 29.87 -4.18
C MET A 303 8.09 29.68 -4.23
N MET A 304 8.59 28.82 -5.13
CA MET A 304 10.03 28.66 -5.35
C MET A 304 10.70 29.91 -5.92
N LYS A 305 10.02 30.64 -6.83
CA LYS A 305 10.54 31.92 -7.36
C LYS A 305 10.63 32.99 -6.28
N ARG A 306 9.60 33.14 -5.43
CA ARG A 306 9.62 34.07 -4.30
C ARG A 306 10.71 33.73 -3.29
N LYS A 307 10.92 32.44 -3.00
CA LYS A 307 11.98 32.00 -2.10
C LYS A 307 13.38 32.32 -2.62
N ARG A 308 13.66 32.05 -3.90
CA ARG A 308 14.95 32.43 -4.53
C ARG A 308 15.18 33.95 -4.53
N ALA A 309 14.15 34.76 -4.74
CA ALA A 309 14.30 36.22 -4.68
C ALA A 309 14.66 36.71 -3.27
N SER A 310 14.07 36.10 -2.23
CA SER A 310 14.37 36.41 -0.83
C SER A 310 15.82 36.03 -0.45
N ASP A 311 16.28 34.87 -0.89
CA ASP A 311 17.63 34.36 -0.56
C ASP A 311 18.75 35.18 -1.22
N ILE A 312 18.48 35.79 -2.38
CA ILE A 312 19.41 36.71 -3.05
C ILE A 312 19.49 38.05 -2.32
N GLN A 313 18.38 38.57 -1.77
CA GLN A 313 18.39 39.82 -1.00
C GLN A 313 19.11 39.69 0.34
N THR A 314 18.98 38.57 1.04
CA THR A 314 19.70 38.33 2.31
C THR A 314 21.20 38.11 2.09
N SER A 315 21.60 37.56 0.94
CA SER A 315 23.02 37.34 0.61
C SER A 315 23.78 38.62 0.24
N THR A 316 23.09 39.72 -0.07
CA THR A 316 23.75 40.98 -0.45
C THR A 316 23.98 41.92 0.74
N SER A 317 23.45 41.60 1.93
CA SER A 317 23.48 42.51 3.09
C SER A 317 24.56 42.20 4.14
N THR A 318 25.35 41.14 3.98
CA THR A 318 26.33 40.70 5.00
C THR A 318 27.79 40.79 4.53
N SER A 319 28.08 41.66 3.56
CA SER A 319 29.45 42.02 3.18
C SER A 319 30.00 43.12 4.09
N ILE A 320 30.09 42.87 5.41
CA ILE A 320 30.81 43.75 6.32
C ILE A 320 32.29 43.34 6.27
N SER A 321 33.08 44.25 5.70
CA SER A 321 34.54 44.27 5.60
C SER A 321 35.23 43.75 6.87
N SER A 322 36.00 42.66 6.73
CA SER A 322 36.72 41.97 7.80
C SER A 322 38.11 42.56 8.09
N ALA A 323 38.29 43.88 7.96
CA ALA A 323 39.61 44.51 8.02
C ALA A 323 40.07 44.95 9.43
N ASP A 324 39.20 45.00 10.45
CA ASP A 324 39.50 45.73 11.71
C ASP A 324 39.51 44.88 13.00
N LEU A 325 39.80 43.58 12.95
CA LEU A 325 39.68 42.71 14.15
C LEU A 325 40.99 42.16 14.75
N PHE A 326 42.14 42.78 14.48
CA PHE A 326 43.40 42.41 15.13
C PHE A 326 44.01 43.58 15.91
N GLU A 327 43.37 44.00 16.98
CA GLU A 327 44.04 44.73 18.05
C GLU A 327 43.33 44.43 19.38
N ILE A 328 44.10 44.36 20.48
CA ILE A 328 43.71 43.96 21.86
C ILE A 328 43.86 42.43 22.04
N ASP A 329 44.79 41.88 22.83
CA ASP A 329 45.23 42.29 24.15
C ASP A 329 46.57 41.62 24.50
N ASN A 330 47.60 42.41 24.84
CA ASN A 330 48.82 41.94 25.48
C ASN A 330 49.15 42.90 26.62
N ARG A 331 48.68 42.60 27.84
CA ARG A 331 49.14 43.26 29.07
C ARG A 331 50.05 42.34 29.88
N PRO A 332 51.19 42.85 30.39
CA PRO A 332 52.07 42.06 31.25
C PRO A 332 51.59 42.11 32.70
N ALA A 333 51.56 40.95 33.35
CA ALA A 333 51.38 40.83 34.80
C ALA A 333 52.58 41.44 35.53
N LYS A 334 52.32 42.44 36.39
CA LYS A 334 53.29 42.95 37.36
C LYS A 334 53.22 42.13 38.66
N ARG A 335 54.40 41.92 39.24
CA ARG A 335 54.69 41.29 40.54
C ARG A 335 54.00 41.99 41.71
#